data_AF-A0A933SJ81-F1
#
_entry.id   AF-A0A933SJ81-F1
#
_cell.length_a   1.000
_cell.length_b   1.000
_cell.length_c   1.000
_cell.angle_alpha   90.00
_cell.angle_beta   90.00
_cell.angle_gamma   90.00
#
_symmetry.space_group_name_H-M   'P 1'
#
loop_
_entity.id
_entity.type
_entity.pdbx_description
1 polymer ?
#
loop_
_entity_poly.entity_id
_entity_poly.type
_entity_poly.pdbx_seq_one_letter_code
_entity_poly.pdbx_strand_id
1 'polypeptide(L)'
;ELLSLNDSSRHIALSFAIGVFISVSPFLGFHTIAALLIAWIFRLNKVAIMVGTYTNNPWTFAPVYGFGLWIGLRIYGLNDTMPDISWSNTKIMDIFNYLKPYFMPFIIGSLLLGLGVAVISYFAAEYAVQRYRKRKVAKNTTGAA
;
A
#
# COMPACT_ATOMS: atom_id res chain seq x y z
N GLU A 1 7.04 11.32 -21.61
CA GLU A 1 7.33 9.97 -21.04
C GLU A 1 6.40 9.50 -19.91
N LEU A 2 5.34 10.25 -19.53
CA LEU A 2 4.44 9.87 -18.42
C LEU A 2 3.36 8.83 -18.80
N LEU A 3 3.27 8.45 -20.08
CA LEU A 3 2.27 7.55 -20.64
C LEU A 3 2.96 6.49 -21.51
N SER A 4 3.93 5.73 -20.98
CA SER A 4 4.42 4.54 -21.68
C SER A 4 3.36 3.44 -21.61
N LEU A 5 2.34 3.54 -22.47
CA LEU A 5 1.40 2.46 -22.77
C LEU A 5 2.11 1.18 -23.27
N ASN A 6 3.39 1.30 -23.63
CA ASN A 6 4.30 0.22 -24.04
C ASN A 6 5.00 -0.53 -22.89
N ASP A 7 4.84 -0.12 -21.63
CA ASP A 7 5.45 -0.88 -20.54
C ASP A 7 4.92 -2.32 -20.49
N SER A 8 5.78 -3.29 -20.18
CA SER A 8 5.32 -4.67 -20.02
C SER A 8 4.28 -4.76 -18.89
N SER A 9 3.34 -5.71 -19.00
CA SER A 9 2.30 -5.89 -17.95
C SER A 9 2.92 -6.12 -16.57
N ARG A 10 4.07 -6.80 -16.53
CA ARG A 10 4.87 -7.04 -15.32
C ARG A 10 5.45 -5.75 -14.75
N HIS A 11 5.93 -4.83 -15.59
CA HIS A 11 6.48 -3.54 -15.13
C HIS A 11 5.40 -2.65 -14.51
N ILE A 12 4.22 -2.61 -15.13
CA ILE A 12 3.05 -1.89 -14.59
C ILE A 12 2.60 -2.52 -13.27
N ALA A 13 2.50 -3.85 -13.22
CA ALA A 13 2.11 -4.58 -12.01
C ALA A 13 3.10 -4.38 -10.86
N LEU A 14 4.42 -4.42 -11.14
CA LEU A 14 5.47 -4.15 -10.16
C LEU A 14 5.36 -2.73 -9.61
N SER A 15 5.21 -1.75 -10.51
CA SER A 15 5.06 -0.34 -10.14
C SER A 15 3.84 -0.14 -9.22
N PHE A 16 2.71 -0.75 -9.59
CA PHE A 16 1.49 -0.71 -8.77
C PHE A 16 1.68 -1.37 -7.40
N ALA A 17 2.26 -2.57 -7.35
CA ALA A 17 2.50 -3.30 -6.11
C ALA A 17 3.40 -2.53 -5.14
N ILE A 18 4.45 -1.89 -5.66
CA ILE A 18 5.32 -1.01 -4.86
C ILE A 18 4.52 0.20 -4.35
N GLY A 19 3.65 0.79 -5.17
CA GLY A 19 2.74 1.85 -4.72
C GLY A 19 1.85 1.40 -3.57
N VAL A 20 1.24 0.22 -3.68
CA VAL A 20 0.40 -0.35 -2.62
C VAL A 20 1.22 -0.62 -1.35
N PHE A 21 2.44 -1.14 -1.48
CA PHE A 21 3.34 -1.32 -0.33
C PHE A 21 3.59 0.00 0.40
N ILE A 22 3.92 1.06 -0.35
CA ILE A 22 4.11 2.40 0.20
C ILE A 22 2.83 2.83 0.91
N SER A 23 1.66 2.63 0.31
CA SER A 23 0.35 3.01 0.88
C SER A 23 0.08 2.42 2.27
N VAL A 24 0.55 1.19 2.54
CA VAL A 24 0.37 0.46 3.82
C VAL A 24 1.51 0.76 4.81
N SER A 25 2.62 1.31 4.32
CA SER A 25 3.80 1.59 5.13
C SER A 25 3.51 2.60 6.27
N PRO A 26 4.29 2.56 7.36
CA PRO A 26 4.08 3.44 8.52
C PRO A 26 4.44 4.92 8.25
N PHE A 27 4.87 5.29 7.04
CA PHE A 27 5.34 6.63 6.67
C PHE A 27 4.19 7.62 6.40
N LEU A 28 3.35 7.86 7.40
CA LEU A 28 2.23 8.82 7.33
C LEU A 28 2.67 10.20 6.80
N GLY A 29 2.04 10.63 5.71
CA GLY A 29 2.24 11.96 5.11
C GLY A 29 3.37 12.05 4.09
N PHE A 30 4.26 11.06 4.00
CA PHE A 30 5.39 11.04 3.06
C PHE A 30 5.19 10.11 1.87
N HIS A 31 4.04 9.43 1.78
CA HIS A 31 3.70 8.46 0.74
C HIS A 31 3.94 8.95 -0.69
N THR A 32 3.46 10.14 -1.04
CA THR A 32 3.59 10.69 -2.40
C THR A 32 5.05 10.97 -2.76
N ILE A 33 5.82 11.55 -1.84
CA ILE A 33 7.24 11.85 -2.06
C ILE A 33 8.03 10.54 -2.18
N ALA A 34 7.80 9.58 -1.28
CA ALA A 34 8.42 8.27 -1.33
C ALA A 34 8.11 7.54 -2.64
N ALA A 35 6.84 7.55 -3.08
CA ALA A 35 6.42 6.95 -4.35
C ALA A 35 7.12 7.58 -5.55
N LEU A 36 7.21 8.91 -5.62
CA LEU A 36 7.90 9.59 -6.72
C LEU A 36 9.40 9.33 -6.71
N LEU A 37 10.04 9.34 -5.54
CA LEU A 37 11.47 9.03 -5.40
C LEU A 37 11.77 7.59 -5.83
N ILE A 38 11.00 6.63 -5.34
CA ILE A 38 11.13 5.21 -5.72
C ILE A 38 10.85 5.03 -7.21
N ALA A 39 9.83 5.71 -7.76
CA ALA A 39 9.55 5.68 -9.18
C ALA A 39 10.72 6.20 -10.02
N TRP A 40 11.37 7.26 -9.55
CA TRP A 40 12.51 7.87 -10.24
C TRP A 40 13.77 6.99 -10.16
N ILE A 41 14.12 6.49 -8.98
CA ILE A 41 15.31 5.65 -8.75
C ILE A 41 15.22 4.35 -9.56
N PHE A 42 14.09 3.66 -9.48
CA PHE A 42 13.89 2.36 -10.11
C PHE A 42 13.30 2.44 -11.53
N ARG A 43 13.14 3.66 -12.06
CA ARG A 43 12.56 3.93 -13.39
C ARG A 43 11.20 3.25 -13.59
N LEU A 44 10.38 3.23 -12.53
CA LEU A 44 9.06 2.60 -12.52
C LEU A 44 8.02 3.47 -13.24
N ASN A 45 6.90 2.83 -13.60
CA ASN A 45 5.77 3.53 -14.18
C ASN A 45 5.13 4.47 -13.14
N LYS A 46 5.36 5.78 -13.32
CA LYS A 46 4.90 6.84 -12.40
C LYS A 46 3.38 6.85 -12.21
N VAL A 47 2.61 6.50 -13.24
CA VAL A 47 1.15 6.44 -13.11
C VAL A 47 0.76 5.24 -12.26
N ALA A 48 1.26 4.05 -12.57
CA ALA A 48 0.91 2.83 -11.86
C ALA A 48 1.30 2.88 -10.38
N ILE A 49 2.49 3.39 -10.05
CA ILE A 49 2.92 3.54 -8.65
C ILE A 49 2.09 4.57 -7.89
N MET A 50 1.69 5.70 -8.52
CA MET A 50 0.79 6.66 -7.87
C MET A 50 -0.60 6.06 -7.63
N VAL A 51 -1.14 5.34 -8.62
CA VAL A 51 -2.44 4.65 -8.46
C VAL A 51 -2.38 3.65 -7.30
N GLY A 52 -1.29 2.89 -7.19
CA GLY A 52 -1.06 2.01 -6.04
C GLY A 52 -0.88 2.76 -4.72
N THR A 53 -0.21 3.91 -4.73
CA THR A 53 0.02 4.72 -3.52
C THR A 53 -1.29 5.29 -2.96
N TYR A 54 -2.23 5.65 -3.85
CA TYR A 54 -3.53 6.21 -3.48
C TYR A 54 -4.63 5.16 -3.27
N THR A 55 -4.30 3.87 -3.13
CA THR A 55 -5.29 2.87 -2.68
C THR A 55 -5.71 3.04 -1.23
N ASN A 56 -4.98 3.87 -0.48
CA ASN A 56 -5.29 4.20 0.89
C ASN A 56 -6.35 5.33 0.95
N ASN A 57 -7.55 4.97 1.39
CA ASN A 57 -8.72 5.83 1.60
C ASN A 57 -9.07 5.77 3.11
N PRO A 58 -9.66 6.81 3.73
CA PRO A 58 -10.20 6.73 5.10
C PRO A 58 -10.88 5.40 5.46
N TRP A 59 -11.62 4.79 4.53
CA TRP A 59 -12.27 3.50 4.72
C TRP A 59 -11.33 2.28 4.70
N THR A 60 -10.20 2.34 3.98
CA THR A 60 -9.22 1.25 3.90
C THR A 60 -8.08 1.42 4.90
N PHE A 61 -7.72 2.65 5.25
CA PHE A 61 -6.69 2.99 6.24
C PHE A 61 -6.96 2.33 7.60
N ALA A 62 -8.12 2.59 8.19
CA ALA A 62 -8.45 2.14 9.54
C ALA A 62 -8.35 0.60 9.71
N PRO A 63 -8.99 -0.23 8.85
CA PRO A 63 -8.87 -1.68 8.98
C PRO A 63 -7.46 -2.18 8.67
N VAL A 64 -6.74 -1.61 7.70
CA VAL A 64 -5.37 -2.03 7.35
C VAL A 64 -4.40 -1.75 8.49
N TYR A 65 -4.45 -0.55 9.09
CA TYR A 65 -3.54 -0.16 10.15
C TYR A 65 -3.89 -0.87 11.47
N GLY A 66 -5.19 -1.08 11.75
CA GLY A 66 -5.64 -1.88 12.88
C GLY A 66 -5.18 -3.34 12.77
N PHE A 67 -5.31 -3.94 11.59
CA PHE A 67 -4.83 -5.31 11.35
C PHE A 67 -3.30 -5.41 11.38
N GLY A 68 -2.60 -4.39 10.85
CA GLY A 68 -1.15 -4.27 10.96
C GLY A 68 -0.70 -4.22 12.42
N LEU A 69 -1.31 -3.38 13.25
CA LEU A 69 -1.02 -3.33 14.68
C LEU A 69 -1.29 -4.67 15.37
N TRP A 70 -2.42 -5.32 15.05
CA TRP A 70 -2.76 -6.63 15.60
C TRP A 70 -1.71 -7.70 15.26
N ILE A 71 -1.27 -7.78 14.01
CA ILE A 71 -0.15 -8.66 13.60
C ILE A 71 1.10 -8.33 14.40
N GLY A 72 1.44 -7.05 14.50
CA GLY A 72 2.60 -6.55 15.23
C GLY A 72 2.61 -6.97 16.70
N LEU A 73 1.48 -6.76 17.39
CA LEU A 73 1.28 -7.12 18.79
C LEU A 73 1.42 -8.62 19.00
N ARG A 74 0.89 -9.43 18.08
CA ARG A 74 0.99 -10.89 18.13
C ARG A 74 2.44 -11.37 18.01
N ILE A 75 3.23 -10.74 17.16
CA ILE A 75 4.67 -11.03 16.99
C ILE A 75 5.46 -10.61 18.23
N TYR A 76 5.14 -9.47 18.81
CA TYR A 76 5.80 -8.94 20.00
C TYR A 76 5.38 -9.65 21.31
N GLY A 77 4.38 -10.53 21.27
CA GLY A 77 3.85 -11.23 22.45
C GLY A 77 2.93 -10.39 23.34
N LEU A 78 2.48 -9.23 22.85
CA LEU A 78 1.66 -8.26 23.58
C LEU A 78 0.16 -8.46 23.29
N ASN A 79 -0.34 -9.67 23.54
CA ASN A 79 -1.66 -10.11 23.06
C ASN A 79 -2.86 -9.42 23.74
N ASP A 80 -2.70 -8.96 24.98
CA ASP A 80 -3.80 -8.44 25.81
C ASP A 80 -3.75 -6.92 26.01
N THR A 81 -2.85 -6.22 25.31
CA THR A 81 -2.66 -4.78 25.44
C THR A 81 -3.16 -4.09 24.19
N MET A 82 -4.47 -4.01 23.97
CA MET A 82 -4.99 -2.97 23.09
C MET A 82 -4.89 -1.64 23.84
N PRO A 83 -4.48 -0.53 23.20
CA PRO A 83 -4.41 0.77 23.88
C PRO A 83 -5.81 1.19 24.36
N ASP A 84 -6.05 1.18 25.67
CA ASP A 84 -7.25 1.76 26.28
C ASP A 84 -7.03 3.27 26.47
N ILE A 85 -7.40 4.04 25.45
CA ILE A 85 -7.26 5.49 25.45
C ILE A 85 -8.57 6.10 25.93
N SER A 86 -8.57 6.64 27.15
CA SER A 86 -9.69 7.41 27.67
C SER A 86 -9.71 8.83 27.08
N TRP A 87 -10.51 9.01 26.03
CA TRP A 87 -10.59 10.25 25.24
C TRP A 87 -11.10 11.49 26.00
N SER A 88 -11.59 11.33 27.23
CA SER A 88 -12.23 12.41 27.99
C SER A 88 -11.27 13.34 28.73
N ASN A 89 -10.04 12.90 29.06
CA ASN A 89 -9.12 13.66 29.93
C ASN A 89 -7.61 13.55 29.59
N THR A 90 -7.21 12.86 28.51
CA THR A 90 -5.78 12.74 28.15
C THR A 90 -5.23 13.98 27.46
N LYS A 91 -4.10 14.52 27.96
CA LYS A 91 -3.32 15.52 27.23
C LYS A 91 -2.59 14.84 26.06
N ILE A 92 -2.28 15.61 25.01
CA ILE A 92 -1.51 15.13 23.85
C ILE A 92 -0.18 14.48 24.27
N MET A 93 0.44 15.01 25.32
CA MET A 93 1.71 14.49 25.83
C MET A 93 1.58 13.09 26.45
N ASP A 94 0.43 12.77 27.04
CA ASP A 94 0.16 11.45 27.62
C ASP A 94 -0.09 10.42 26.52
N ILE A 95 -0.78 10.82 25.44
CA ILE A 95 -1.03 9.97 24.27
C ILE A 95 0.28 9.42 23.69
N PHE A 96 1.32 10.26 23.59
CA PHE A 96 2.61 9.81 23.08
C PHE A 96 3.24 8.73 23.98
N ASN A 97 3.17 8.90 25.31
CA ASN A 97 3.68 7.92 26.26
C ASN A 97 2.89 6.59 26.20
N TYR A 98 1.57 6.66 26.00
CA TYR A 98 0.73 5.47 25.81
C TYR A 98 0.98 4.76 24.48
N LEU A 99 1.26 5.49 23.39
CA LEU A 99 1.48 4.90 22.06
C LEU A 99 2.91 4.40 21.85
N LYS A 100 3.89 4.89 22.61
CA LYS A 100 5.30 4.53 22.47
C LYS A 100 5.57 3.01 22.47
N PRO A 101 4.96 2.17 23.34
CA PRO A 101 5.17 0.73 23.31
C PRO A 101 4.61 0.06 22.04
N TYR A 102 3.59 0.65 21.43
CA TYR A 102 2.91 0.15 20.23
C TYR A 102 3.61 0.52 18.94
N PHE A 103 4.56 1.46 18.99
CA PHE A 103 5.23 1.99 17.80
C PHE A 103 6.03 0.92 17.04
N MET A 104 6.82 0.09 17.72
CA MET A 104 7.56 -1.00 17.07
C MET A 104 6.65 -2.13 16.55
N PRO A 105 5.70 -2.66 17.35
CA PRO A 105 4.70 -3.59 16.86
C PRO A 105 4.01 -3.08 15.60
N PHE A 106 3.57 -1.83 15.61
CA PHE A 106 2.92 -1.19 14.48
C PHE A 106 3.79 -1.17 13.21
N ILE A 107 5.07 -0.79 13.31
CA ILE A 107 5.99 -0.79 12.17
C ILE A 107 6.16 -2.21 11.60
N ILE A 108 6.41 -3.20 12.45
CA ILE A 108 6.65 -4.57 12.00
C ILE A 108 5.40 -5.14 11.34
N GLY A 109 4.25 -4.98 11.99
CA GLY A 109 3.00 -5.50 11.48
C GLY A 109 2.53 -4.81 10.21
N SER A 110 2.71 -3.48 10.09
CA SER A 110 2.41 -2.75 8.84
C SER A 110 3.35 -3.13 7.70
N LEU A 111 4.65 -3.36 7.96
CA LEU A 111 5.58 -3.82 6.93
C LEU A 111 5.25 -5.23 6.44
N LEU A 112 4.94 -6.16 7.34
CA LEU A 112 4.56 -7.53 6.98
C LEU A 112 3.23 -7.57 6.22
N LEU A 113 2.23 -6.84 6.71
CA LEU A 113 0.95 -6.71 6.01
C LEU A 113 1.16 -6.06 4.65
N GLY A 114 1.95 -4.99 4.58
CA GLY A 114 2.29 -4.29 3.35
C GLY A 114 2.93 -5.23 2.32
N LEU A 115 3.86 -6.09 2.72
CA LEU A 115 4.46 -7.10 1.84
C LEU A 115 3.40 -8.08 1.31
N GLY A 116 2.55 -8.61 2.19
CA GLY A 116 1.48 -9.54 1.79
C GLY A 116 0.51 -8.91 0.79
N VAL A 117 0.02 -7.71 1.09
CA VAL A 117 -0.91 -6.96 0.22
C VAL A 117 -0.24 -6.55 -1.10
N ALA A 118 1.04 -6.17 -1.08
CA ALA A 118 1.80 -5.85 -2.29
C ALA A 118 1.95 -7.06 -3.22
N VAL A 119 2.26 -8.24 -2.69
CA VAL A 119 2.35 -9.48 -3.49
C VAL A 119 1.00 -9.81 -4.12
N ILE A 120 -0.09 -9.74 -3.36
CA ILE A 120 -1.45 -9.95 -3.90
C ILE A 120 -1.75 -8.93 -5.00
N SER A 121 -1.39 -7.66 -4.76
CA SER A 121 -1.62 -6.56 -5.70
C SER A 121 -0.83 -6.71 -6.99
N TYR A 122 0.39 -7.26 -6.94
CA TYR A 122 1.19 -7.58 -8.11
C TYR A 122 0.45 -8.54 -9.05
N PHE A 123 0.02 -9.69 -8.52
CA PHE A 123 -0.67 -10.69 -9.33
C PHE A 123 -2.02 -10.17 -9.84
N ALA A 124 -2.77 -9.45 -8.99
CA ALA A 124 -4.03 -8.84 -9.39
C ALA A 124 -3.86 -7.81 -10.52
N ALA A 125 -2.87 -6.93 -10.41
CA ALA A 125 -2.56 -5.93 -11.42
C ALA A 125 -2.05 -6.55 -12.72
N GLU A 126 -1.16 -7.55 -12.64
CA GLU A 126 -0.67 -8.24 -13.83
C GLU A 126 -1.83 -8.90 -14.58
N TYR A 127 -2.69 -9.64 -13.86
CA TYR A 127 -3.87 -10.28 -14.43
C TYR A 127 -4.83 -9.27 -15.07
N ALA A 128 -5.13 -8.16 -14.37
CA ALA A 128 -6.02 -7.11 -14.87
C ALA A 128 -5.49 -6.46 -16.15
N VAL A 129 -4.21 -6.10 -16.18
CA VAL A 129 -3.56 -5.47 -17.35
C VAL A 129 -3.51 -6.44 -18.53
N GLN A 130 -3.15 -7.71 -18.31
CA GLN A 130 -3.14 -8.72 -19.37
C GLN A 130 -4.54 -8.91 -19.97
N ARG A 131 -5.56 -9.02 -19.13
CA ARG A 131 -6.96 -9.18 -19.56
C ARG A 131 -7.46 -7.96 -20.35
N TYR A 132 -7.12 -6.75 -19.90
CA TYR A 132 -7.45 -5.52 -20.59
C TYR A 132 -6.81 -5.47 -21.99
N ARG A 133 -5.51 -5.80 -22.09
CA ARG A 133 -4.79 -5.83 -23.38
C ARG A 133 -5.38 -6.85 -24.36
N LYS A 134 -5.69 -8.08 -23.91
CA LYS A 134 -6.34 -9.11 -24.75
C LYS A 134 -7.68 -8.63 -25.31
N ARG A 135 -8.51 -7.99 -24.47
CA ARG A 135 -9.81 -7.43 -24.90
C ARG A 135 -9.65 -6.30 -25.90
N LYS A 136 -8.66 -5.42 -25.72
CA LYS A 136 -8.39 -4.31 -26.64
C LYS A 136 -7.96 -4.81 -28.02
N VAL A 137 -7.09 -5.83 -28.08
CA VAL A 137 -6.69 -6.47 -29.34
C VAL A 137 -7.91 -7.10 -30.03
N ALA A 138 -8.72 -7.89 -29.31
CA ALA A 138 -9.90 -8.53 -29.87
C ALA A 138 -10.90 -7.50 -30.46
N LYS A 139 -11.15 -6.39 -29.76
CA LYS A 139 -12.05 -5.32 -30.23
C LYS A 139 -11.52 -4.61 -31.48
N ASN A 140 -10.21 -4.41 -31.58
CA ASN A 140 -9.60 -3.82 -32.77
C ASN A 140 -9.68 -4.75 -33.98
N THR A 141 -9.62 -6.07 -33.77
CA THR A 141 -9.75 -7.07 -34.84
C THR A 141 -11.19 -7.19 -35.35
N THR A 142 -12.19 -7.17 -34.47
CA THR A 142 -13.61 -7.24 -34.88
C THR A 142 -14.20 -5.92 -35.37
N GLY A 143 -13.62 -4.76 -35.04
CA GLY A 143 -14.04 -3.47 -35.58
C GLY A 143 -13.38 -3.07 -36.90
N ALA A 144 -12.39 -3.84 -37.36
CA ALA A 144 -11.67 -3.63 -38.63
C ALA A 144 -12.09 -4.63 -39.73
N ALA A 145 -12.98 -5.57 -39.41
CA ALA A 145 -13.60 -6.53 -40.33
C ALA A 145 -15.04 -6.10 -40.62
#